data_AF-A0A937PVW0-F1
#
_entry.id   AF-A0A937PVW0-F1
#
_cell.length_a   1.000
_cell.length_b   1.000
_cell.length_c   1.000
_cell.angle_alpha   90.00
_cell.angle_beta   90.00
_cell.angle_gamma   90.00
#
_symmetry.space_group_name_H-M   'P 1'
#
loop_
_entity.id
_entity.type
_entity.pdbx_description
1 polymer ?
#
loop_
_entity_poly.entity_id
_entity_poly.type
_entity_poly.pdbx_seq_one_letter_code
_entity_poly.pdbx_strand_id
1 'polypeptide(L)'
;MNTHGRRWYVTVIAGIYLLLCGGFSIYYASLYLRADSATVAFSKQVLCLGMAISAAVYFFNAKVGGGGLLALTALTIVAIGTTDPKATAFHVTVLLILLMPLIMRVSTPKTDRPSEPVQPALQDRRARL
;
A
#
# COMPACT_ATOMS: atom_id res chain seq x y z
N MET A 1 -20.38 6.36 6.15
CA MET A 1 -19.64 5.11 6.42
C MET A 1 -18.26 5.47 6.93
N ASN A 2 -18.05 5.37 8.25
CA ASN A 2 -16.82 5.82 8.91
C ASN A 2 -15.69 4.81 8.68
N THR A 3 -14.81 5.11 7.73
CA THR A 3 -13.62 4.34 7.39
C THR A 3 -12.53 4.50 8.48
N HIS A 4 -12.71 3.87 9.63
CA HIS A 4 -11.81 3.96 10.79
C HIS A 4 -10.41 3.31 10.62
N GLY A 5 -9.98 3.00 9.40
CA GLY A 5 -8.63 2.48 9.15
C GLY A 5 -8.12 2.66 7.72
N ARG A 6 -8.90 3.29 6.83
CA ARG A 6 -8.57 3.41 5.42
C ARG A 6 -8.07 4.82 5.14
N ARG A 7 -6.76 4.94 4.93
CA ARG A 7 -6.11 6.23 4.69
C ARG A 7 -6.54 6.77 3.33
N TRP A 8 -7.27 7.88 3.34
CA TRP A 8 -7.90 8.46 2.14
C TRP A 8 -6.92 8.63 0.97
N TYR A 9 -5.68 9.05 1.24
CA TYR A 9 -4.65 9.24 0.22
C TYR A 9 -4.23 7.93 -0.47
N VAL A 10 -4.20 6.81 0.25
CA VAL A 10 -3.89 5.49 -0.35
C VAL A 10 -5.05 5.03 -1.24
N THR A 11 -6.29 5.34 -0.86
CA THR A 11 -7.46 5.10 -1.72
C THR A 11 -7.38 5.89 -3.02
N VAL A 12 -6.96 7.16 -2.97
CA VAL A 12 -6.76 7.99 -4.17
C VAL A 12 -5.67 7.39 -5.06
N ILE A 13 -4.52 7.01 -4.48
CA ILE A 13 -3.42 6.37 -5.23
C ILE A 13 -3.86 5.06 -5.87
N ALA A 14 -4.58 4.20 -5.13
CA ALA A 14 -5.12 2.97 -5.67
C ALA A 14 -6.09 3.25 -6.83
N GLY A 15 -6.97 4.24 -6.70
CA GLY A 15 -7.85 4.67 -7.79
C GLY A 15 -7.08 5.11 -9.03
N ILE A 16 -6.03 5.93 -8.87
CA ILE A 16 -5.17 6.39 -9.97
C ILE A 16 -4.49 5.21 -10.66
N TYR A 17 -3.89 4.29 -9.91
CA TYR A 17 -3.25 3.10 -10.50
C TYR A 17 -4.25 2.19 -11.20
N LEU A 18 -5.44 1.99 -10.62
CA LEU A 18 -6.47 1.18 -11.24
C LEU A 18 -6.92 1.78 -12.59
N LEU A 19 -7.11 3.10 -12.65
CA LEU A 19 -7.50 3.80 -13.89
C LEU A 19 -6.37 3.80 -14.92
N LEU A 20 -5.17 4.22 -14.54
CA LEU A 20 -4.04 4.32 -15.47
C LEU A 20 -3.61 2.94 -15.93
N CYS A 21 -3.23 2.05 -15.00
CA CYS A 21 -2.75 0.73 -15.41
C CYS A 21 -3.86 -0.15 -15.96
N GLY A 22 -5.09 -0.09 -15.44
CA GLY A 22 -6.21 -0.82 -16.01
C GLY A 22 -6.53 -0.34 -17.43
N GLY A 23 -6.60 0.97 -17.65
CA GLY A 23 -6.81 1.56 -18.96
C GLY A 23 -5.71 1.21 -19.96
N PHE A 24 -4.44 1.33 -19.56
CA PHE A 24 -3.31 0.93 -20.40
C PHE A 24 -3.31 -0.57 -20.71
N SER A 25 -3.62 -1.44 -19.74
CA SER A 25 -3.73 -2.88 -19.97
C SER A 25 -4.83 -3.20 -20.99
N ILE A 26 -6.01 -2.58 -20.88
CA ILE A 26 -7.11 -2.77 -21.84
C ILE A 26 -6.72 -2.24 -23.22
N TYR A 27 -6.12 -1.05 -23.28
CA TYR A 27 -5.67 -0.45 -24.54
C TYR A 27 -4.68 -1.36 -25.28
N TYR A 28 -3.64 -1.83 -24.60
CA TYR A 28 -2.66 -2.71 -25.24
C TYR A 28 -3.20 -4.11 -25.54
N ALA A 29 -4.10 -4.64 -24.71
CA ALA A 29 -4.81 -5.87 -25.05
C ALA A 29 -5.63 -5.70 -26.34
N SER A 30 -6.28 -4.53 -26.52
CA SER A 30 -7.05 -4.24 -27.74
C SER A 30 -6.16 -4.09 -28.98
N LEU A 31 -4.98 -3.49 -28.85
CA LEU A 31 -3.98 -3.42 -29.94
C LEU A 31 -3.45 -4.80 -30.32
N TYR A 32 -3.20 -5.66 -29.33
CA TYR A 32 -2.78 -7.03 -29.57
C TYR A 32 -3.83 -7.82 -30.36
N LEU A 33 -5.11 -7.66 -30.02
CA LEU A 33 -6.22 -8.28 -30.75
C LEU A 33 -6.39 -7.74 -32.19
N ARG A 34 -5.95 -6.50 -32.44
CA ARG A 34 -5.96 -5.88 -33.78
C ARG A 34 -4.73 -6.23 -34.63
N ALA A 35 -3.81 -7.03 -34.10
CA ALA A 35 -2.53 -7.36 -34.72
C ALA A 35 -1.64 -6.13 -35.02
N ASP A 36 -1.87 -5.01 -34.32
CA ASP A 36 -1.00 -3.84 -34.40
C ASP A 36 0.30 -4.11 -33.64
N SER A 37 1.44 -4.01 -34.33
CA SER A 37 2.78 -4.35 -33.81
C SER A 37 3.40 -3.26 -32.92
N ALA A 38 2.57 -2.40 -32.32
CA ALA A 38 2.99 -1.45 -31.30
C ALA A 38 3.35 -2.19 -30.01
N THR A 39 4.58 -2.68 -29.95
CA THR A 39 5.08 -3.52 -28.86
C THR A 39 5.62 -2.68 -27.72
N VAL A 40 4.91 -2.68 -26.59
CA VAL A 40 5.51 -2.30 -25.32
C VAL A 40 6.22 -3.51 -24.76
N ALA A 41 7.36 -3.29 -24.09
CA ALA A 41 8.06 -4.34 -23.37
C ALA A 41 7.08 -5.11 -22.47
N PHE A 42 7.01 -6.43 -22.66
CA PHE A 42 6.12 -7.33 -21.91
C PHE A 42 6.25 -7.16 -20.39
N SER A 43 7.47 -6.91 -19.91
CA SER A 43 7.75 -6.64 -18.50
C SER A 43 6.99 -5.42 -17.95
N LYS A 44 6.86 -4.35 -18.73
CA LYS A 44 6.11 -3.14 -18.32
C LYS A 44 4.61 -3.41 -18.24
N GLN A 45 4.07 -4.20 -19.16
CA GLN A 45 2.66 -4.59 -19.15
C GLN A 45 2.32 -5.47 -17.93
N VAL A 46 3.17 -6.46 -17.63
CA VAL A 46 2.98 -7.35 -16.46
C VAL A 46 3.02 -6.55 -15.16
N LEU A 47 3.97 -5.63 -15.02
CA LEU A 47 4.07 -4.76 -13.84
C LEU A 47 2.83 -3.85 -13.70
N CYS A 48 2.38 -3.21 -14.78
CA CYS A 48 1.19 -2.36 -14.72
C CYS A 48 -0.06 -3.18 -14.38
N LEU A 49 -0.23 -4.36 -14.98
CA LEU A 49 -1.35 -5.25 -14.67
C LEU A 49 -1.34 -5.68 -13.20
N GLY A 50 -0.17 -6.04 -12.66
CA GLY A 50 -0.01 -6.36 -11.25
C GLY A 50 -0.39 -5.18 -10.33
N MET A 51 -0.01 -3.96 -10.72
CA MET A 51 -0.36 -2.73 -10.00
C MET A 51 -1.87 -2.48 -10.02
N ALA A 52 -2.53 -2.67 -11.16
CA ALA A 52 -3.99 -2.57 -11.29
C ALA A 52 -4.71 -3.62 -10.42
N ILE A 53 -4.24 -4.87 -10.42
CA ILE A 53 -4.79 -5.94 -9.56
C ILE A 53 -4.61 -5.59 -8.08
N SER A 54 -3.41 -5.17 -7.67
CA SER A 54 -3.14 -4.79 -6.28
C SER A 54 -3.99 -3.58 -5.84
N ALA A 55 -4.19 -2.62 -6.74
CA ALA A 55 -5.09 -1.50 -6.53
C ALA A 55 -6.55 -1.95 -6.38
N ALA A 56 -7.05 -2.86 -7.22
CA ALA A 56 -8.39 -3.44 -7.08
C ALA A 56 -8.53 -4.18 -5.74
N VAL A 57 -7.56 -5.03 -5.40
CA VAL A 57 -7.51 -5.76 -4.12
C VAL A 57 -7.52 -4.79 -2.93
N TYR A 58 -6.93 -3.60 -3.04
CA TYR A 58 -6.97 -2.59 -1.97
C TYR A 58 -8.39 -2.17 -1.59
N PHE A 59 -9.33 -2.14 -2.53
CA PHE A 59 -10.73 -1.81 -2.26
C PHE A 59 -11.45 -2.90 -1.45
N PHE A 60 -11.02 -4.16 -1.56
CA PHE A 60 -11.56 -5.29 -0.82
C PHE A 60 -10.79 -5.57 0.48
N ASN A 61 -9.47 -5.51 0.44
CA ASN A 61 -8.56 -5.74 1.56
C ASN A 61 -7.39 -4.74 1.53
N ALA A 62 -7.53 -3.67 2.32
CA ALA A 62 -6.57 -2.58 2.36
C ALA A 62 -5.16 -3.00 2.83
N LYS A 63 -5.03 -4.06 3.65
CA LYS A 63 -3.72 -4.54 4.13
C LYS A 63 -2.97 -5.25 3.00
N VAL A 64 -3.63 -6.18 2.31
CA VAL A 64 -3.03 -6.97 1.23
C VAL A 64 -2.77 -6.09 0.01
N GLY A 65 -3.77 -5.32 -0.43
CA GLY A 65 -3.61 -4.46 -1.60
C GLY A 65 -2.59 -3.34 -1.39
N GLY A 66 -2.49 -2.81 -0.16
CA GLY A 66 -1.50 -1.79 0.18
C GLY A 66 -0.08 -2.35 0.18
N GLY A 67 0.11 -3.55 0.72
CA GLY A 67 1.39 -4.27 0.66
C GLY A 67 1.80 -4.60 -0.78
N GLY A 68 0.85 -5.07 -1.60
CA GLY A 68 1.07 -5.35 -3.02
C GLY A 68 1.47 -4.10 -3.81
N LEU A 69 0.75 -2.99 -3.64
CA LEU A 69 1.09 -1.70 -4.26
C LEU A 69 2.50 -1.24 -3.88
N LEU A 70 2.89 -1.40 -2.62
CA LEU A 70 4.22 -0.99 -2.14
C LEU A 70 5.33 -1.85 -2.77
N ALA A 71 5.17 -3.18 -2.73
CA ALA A 71 6.13 -4.12 -3.30
C ALA A 71 6.29 -3.95 -4.82
N LEU A 72 5.17 -3.82 -5.54
CA LEU A 72 5.18 -3.66 -6.99
C LEU A 72 5.68 -2.27 -7.42
N THR A 73 5.41 -1.21 -6.65
CA THR A 73 6.00 0.12 -6.92
C THR A 73 7.52 0.06 -6.78
N ALA A 74 8.04 -0.60 -5.74
CA ALA A 74 9.48 -0.80 -5.56
C ALA A 74 10.09 -1.62 -6.70
N LEU A 75 9.45 -2.73 -7.09
CA LEU A 75 9.89 -3.54 -8.22
C LEU A 75 9.88 -2.76 -9.55
N THR A 76 8.88 -1.90 -9.74
CA THR A 76 8.76 -1.05 -10.93
C THR A 76 9.89 -0.03 -10.99
N ILE A 77 10.30 0.56 -9.86
CA ILE A 77 11.46 1.46 -9.79
C ILE A 77 12.74 0.71 -10.18
N VAL A 78 12.94 -0.52 -9.70
CA VAL A 78 14.12 -1.33 -10.06
C VAL A 78 14.09 -1.70 -11.55
N ALA A 79 12.92 -2.04 -12.09
CA ALA A 79 12.77 -2.45 -13.48
C ALA A 79 12.88 -1.29 -14.49
N ILE A 80 12.42 -0.08 -14.13
CA ILE A 80 12.37 1.09 -15.01
C ILE A 80 13.53 2.06 -14.76
N GLY A 81 14.13 2.04 -13.57
CA GLY A 81 14.99 3.06 -12.96
C GLY A 81 15.79 3.98 -13.89
N THR A 82 16.59 3.42 -14.79
CA THR A 82 17.47 4.16 -15.69
C THR A 82 16.88 4.41 -17.09
N THR A 83 15.79 3.73 -17.44
CA THR A 83 15.19 3.78 -18.79
C THR A 83 14.22 4.94 -18.99
N ASP A 84 13.58 5.41 -17.91
CA ASP A 84 12.65 6.54 -17.96
C ASP A 84 12.68 7.32 -16.64
N PRO A 85 13.43 8.43 -16.55
CA PRO A 85 13.57 9.17 -15.31
C PRO A 85 12.27 9.81 -14.84
N LYS A 86 11.33 10.12 -15.75
CA LYS A 86 10.03 10.71 -15.39
C LYS A 86 9.13 9.66 -14.74
N ALA A 87 9.06 8.46 -15.32
CA ALA A 87 8.31 7.36 -14.74
C ALA A 87 8.90 6.93 -13.39
N THR A 88 10.23 6.85 -13.29
CA THR A 88 10.93 6.54 -12.04
C THR A 88 10.61 7.57 -10.96
N ALA A 89 10.68 8.87 -11.26
CA ALA A 89 10.34 9.93 -10.31
C ALA A 89 8.90 9.79 -9.78
N PHE A 90 7.94 9.54 -10.68
CA PHE A 90 6.54 9.29 -10.30
C PHE A 90 6.41 8.11 -9.33
N HIS A 91 7.00 6.96 -9.65
CA HIS A 91 6.92 5.78 -8.78
C HIS A 91 7.64 5.99 -7.45
N VAL A 92 8.77 6.72 -7.43
CA VAL A 92 9.47 7.10 -6.19
C VAL A 92 8.57 7.98 -5.31
N THR A 93 7.91 9.00 -5.87
CA THR A 93 6.98 9.85 -5.12
C THR A 93 5.86 9.01 -4.52
N VAL A 94 5.26 8.10 -5.29
CA VAL A 94 4.19 7.24 -4.80
C VAL A 94 4.69 6.27 -3.72
N LEU A 95 5.88 5.71 -3.88
CA LEU A 95 6.50 4.83 -2.88
C LEU A 95 6.70 5.56 -1.55
N LEU A 96 7.18 6.80 -1.58
CA LEU A 96 7.36 7.63 -0.37
C LEU A 96 6.03 7.88 0.35
N ILE A 97 4.97 8.19 -0.40
CA ILE A 97 3.63 8.39 0.16
C ILE A 97 3.09 7.09 0.79
N LEU A 98 3.35 5.93 0.15
CA LEU A 98 2.96 4.62 0.67
C LEU A 98 3.80 4.18 1.89
N LEU A 99 5.04 4.65 2.03
CA LEU A 99 5.94 4.36 3.15
C LEU A 99 5.64 5.19 4.42
N MET A 100 5.12 6.40 4.28
CA MET A 100 4.70 7.26 5.40
C MET A 100 3.88 6.51 6.48
N PRO A 101 2.87 5.69 6.11
CA PRO A 101 2.24 4.68 6.96
C PRO A 101 3.08 3.86 7.93
N LEU A 102 4.23 3.39 7.45
CA LEU A 102 5.09 2.42 8.10
C LEU A 102 6.05 3.12 9.05
N ILE A 103 6.58 4.27 8.60
CA ILE A 103 7.44 5.13 9.43
C ILE A 103 6.69 5.56 10.69
N MET A 104 5.45 6.05 10.54
CA MET A 104 4.63 6.45 11.70
C MET A 104 4.30 5.32 12.67
N ARG A 105 4.28 4.06 12.22
CA ARG A 105 4.05 2.90 13.10
C ARG A 105 5.29 2.50 13.90
N VAL A 106 6.48 2.73 13.36
CA VAL A 106 7.74 2.44 14.05
C VAL A 106 8.01 3.48 15.14
N SER A 107 7.56 4.72 14.95
CA SER A 107 7.84 5.82 15.86
C SER A 107 7.02 5.86 17.15
N THR A 108 6.06 4.96 17.38
CA THR A 108 5.39 4.90 18.70
C THR A 108 6.32 4.18 19.68
N PRO A 109 6.97 4.90 20.62
CA PRO A 109 7.76 4.25 21.64
C PRO A 109 6.80 3.42 22.48
N LYS A 110 7.15 2.16 22.73
CA LYS A 110 6.51 1.36 23.75
C LYS A 110 6.73 2.12 25.05
N THR A 111 5.75 2.92 25.46
CA THR A 111 5.74 3.52 26.79
C THR A 111 5.60 2.33 27.72
N ASP A 112 6.73 1.86 28.24
CA ASP A 112 6.75 0.92 29.35
C ASP A 112 5.89 1.55 30.42
N ARG A 113 4.68 1.01 30.60
CA ARG A 113 3.84 1.38 31.73
C ARG A 113 4.69 1.11 32.97
N PRO A 114 4.87 2.10 33.86
CA PRO A 114 5.37 1.80 35.19
C PRO A 114 4.47 0.71 35.75
N SER A 115 5.08 -0.41 36.14
CA SER A 115 4.41 -1.48 36.88
C SER A 115 3.58 -0.86 37.99
N GLU A 116 2.26 -1.00 37.88
CA GLU A 116 1.32 -0.59 38.91
C GLU A 116 1.74 -1.27 40.23
N PRO A 117 1.98 -0.52 41.31
CA PRO A 117 2.34 -1.12 42.59
C PRO A 117 1.17 -2.01 43.02
N VAL A 118 1.45 -3.30 43.17
CA VAL A 118 0.55 -4.31 43.72
C VAL A 118 0.01 -3.77 45.04
N GLN A 119 -1.25 -3.32 45.05
CA GLN A 119 -1.94 -3.03 46.29
C GLN A 119 -2.09 -4.35 47.05
N PRO A 120 -1.52 -4.49 48.26
CA PRO A 120 -1.74 -5.67 49.07
C PRO A 120 -3.20 -5.66 49.51
N ALA A 121 -3.99 -6.58 48.95
CA ALA A 121 -5.31 -6.96 49.44
C ALA A 121 -5.14 -7.62 50.82
N LEU A 122 -4.87 -6.81 51.84
CA LEU A 122 -4.65 -7.30 53.21
C LEU A 122 -5.09 -6.29 54.26
N GLN A 123 -6.32 -5.76 54.18
CA GLN A 123 -6.83 -5.00 55.33
C GLN A 123 -8.36 -4.81 55.41
N ASP A 124 -9.20 -5.85 55.31
CA ASP A 124 -10.53 -5.73 55.96
C ASP A 124 -11.30 -7.03 56.26
N ARG A 125 -10.62 -8.04 56.84
CA ARG A 125 -11.30 -9.25 57.40
C ARG A 125 -11.47 -9.20 58.93
N ARG A 126 -11.43 -8.02 59.57
CA ARG A 126 -11.38 -7.92 61.04
C ARG A 126 -12.40 -7.00 61.72
N ALA A 127 -13.41 -6.48 61.04
CA ALA A 127 -14.42 -5.67 61.72
C ALA A 127 -15.82 -5.90 61.15
N ARG A 128 -16.44 -7.02 61.52
CA ARG A 128 -17.89 -7.17 61.77
C ARG A 128 -18.19 -8.62 62.18
N LEU A 129 -17.88 -8.87 63.45
CA LEU A 129 -18.77 -9.60 64.35
C LEU A 129 -20.12 -8.87 64.41
#